data_AF-A0A529NBN3-F1
#
_entry.id   AF-A0A529NBN3-F1
#
_cell.length_a   1.000
_cell.length_b   1.000
_cell.length_c   1.000
_cell.angle_alpha   90.00
_cell.angle_beta   90.00
_cell.angle_gamma   90.00
#
_symmetry.space_group_name_H-M   'P 1'
#
loop_
_entity.id
_entity.type
_entity.pdbx_description
1 polymer ?
#
loop_
_entity_poly.entity_id
_entity_poly.type
_entity_poly.pdbx_seq_one_letter_code
_entity_poly.pdbx_strand_id
1 'polypeptide(L)'
;MLRGVRAGVVIWSDMDRLTAEEMKRASDLSAALARQAGLKQLNHPTASLQRFDLLRVLGDDGGNLFRAFRLDQLDDTMRYPVFIRDDVGALYE
;
A
#
# COMPACT_ATOMS: atom_id res chain seq x y z
N MET A 1 1.76 4.53 -20.39
CA MET A 1 3.12 3.97 -20.56
C MET A 1 3.20 2.44 -20.42
N LEU A 2 2.42 1.76 -19.55
CA LEU A 2 2.51 0.29 -19.38
C LEU A 2 2.13 -0.58 -20.59
N ARG A 3 1.26 -0.10 -21.49
CA ARG A 3 0.85 -0.84 -22.71
C ARG A 3 1.99 -1.11 -23.71
N GLY A 4 3.14 -0.44 -23.57
CA GLY A 4 4.31 -0.64 -24.43
C GLY A 4 5.31 -1.67 -23.88
N VAL A 5 5.16 -2.11 -22.63
CA VAL A 5 6.06 -3.07 -22.00
C VAL A 5 5.66 -4.47 -22.45
N ARG A 6 6.56 -5.17 -23.17
CA ARG A 6 6.26 -6.51 -23.74
C ARG A 6 6.36 -7.64 -22.72
N ALA A 7 7.24 -7.51 -21.73
CA ALA A 7 7.38 -8.46 -20.63
C ALA A 7 7.96 -7.77 -19.40
N GLY A 8 7.60 -8.25 -18.20
CA GLY A 8 8.05 -7.66 -16.95
C GLY A 8 7.21 -8.07 -15.74
N VAL A 9 7.61 -7.53 -14.59
CA VAL A 9 6.93 -7.74 -13.32
C VAL A 9 6.28 -6.43 -12.88
N VAL A 10 5.02 -6.49 -12.48
CA VAL A 10 4.24 -5.35 -11.98
C VAL A 10 4.00 -5.52 -10.50
N ILE A 11 4.28 -4.47 -9.74
CA ILE A 11 4.00 -4.36 -8.31
C ILE A 11 3.16 -3.10 -8.12
N TRP A 12 2.04 -3.24 -7.44
CA TRP A 12 1.15 -2.15 -7.07
C TRP A 12 1.56 -1.64 -5.68
N SER A 13 1.92 -0.37 -5.57
CA SER A 13 2.36 0.28 -4.32
C SER A 13 1.63 1.60 -4.09
N ASP A 14 1.59 2.07 -2.85
CA ASP A 14 0.96 3.35 -2.46
C ASP A 14 -0.54 3.44 -2.81
N MET A 15 -1.22 2.29 -2.77
CA MET A 15 -2.66 2.21 -3.02
C MET A 15 -3.51 2.91 -1.94
N ASP A 16 -2.92 3.22 -0.79
CA ASP A 16 -3.53 4.01 0.29
C ASP A 16 -3.65 5.50 -0.05
N ARG A 17 -2.93 5.99 -1.06
CA ARG A 17 -3.03 7.38 -1.54
C ARG A 17 -4.15 7.60 -2.55
N LEU A 18 -4.74 6.52 -3.06
CA LEU A 18 -5.74 6.58 -4.11
C LEU A 18 -7.12 6.84 -3.54
N THR A 19 -7.85 7.74 -4.18
CA THR A 19 -9.31 7.85 -4.01
C THR A 19 -10.02 6.56 -4.43
N ALA A 20 -11.28 6.39 -4.02
CA ALA A 20 -12.07 5.22 -4.42
C ALA A 20 -12.19 5.07 -5.96
N GLU A 21 -12.29 6.19 -6.68
CA GLU A 21 -12.32 6.17 -8.15
C GLU A 21 -10.99 5.75 -8.76
N GLU A 22 -9.87 6.25 -8.22
CA GLU A 22 -8.53 5.87 -8.66
C GLU A 22 -8.24 4.40 -8.37
N MET A 23 -8.68 3.91 -7.20
CA MET A 23 -8.60 2.51 -6.84
C MET A 23 -9.37 1.63 -7.83
N LYS A 24 -10.57 2.06 -8.22
CA LYS A 24 -11.34 1.37 -9.27
C LYS A 24 -10.57 1.34 -10.59
N ARG A 25 -9.99 2.48 -11.01
CA ARG A 25 -9.17 2.55 -12.24
C ARG A 25 -7.94 1.65 -12.17
N ALA A 26 -7.29 1.57 -11.01
CA ALA A 26 -6.15 0.67 -10.78
C ALA A 26 -6.58 -0.80 -10.90
N SER A 27 -7.73 -1.18 -10.33
CA SER A 27 -8.30 -2.52 -10.47
C SER A 27 -8.63 -2.87 -11.93
N ASP A 28 -9.24 -1.93 -12.66
CA ASP A 28 -9.56 -2.12 -14.08
C ASP A 28 -8.28 -2.29 -14.93
N LEU A 29 -7.21 -1.53 -14.60
CA LEU A 29 -5.90 -1.66 -15.24
C LEU A 29 -5.23 -3.01 -14.90
N SER A 30 -5.28 -3.46 -13.65
CA SER A 30 -4.81 -4.79 -13.23
C SER A 30 -5.48 -5.89 -14.05
N ALA A 31 -6.80 -5.84 -14.22
CA ALA A 31 -7.54 -6.80 -15.04
C ALA A 31 -7.18 -6.75 -16.54
N ALA A 32 -6.76 -5.59 -17.05
CA ALA A 32 -6.26 -5.46 -18.42
C ALA A 32 -4.84 -6.04 -18.56
N LEU A 33 -3.93 -5.75 -17.61
CA LEU A 33 -2.55 -6.27 -17.62
C LEU A 33 -2.51 -7.79 -17.45
N ALA A 34 -3.43 -8.37 -16.67
CA ALA A 34 -3.55 -9.82 -16.50
C ALA A 34 -3.84 -10.57 -17.82
N ARG A 35 -4.40 -9.89 -18.82
CA ARG A 35 -4.68 -10.46 -20.15
C ARG A 35 -3.49 -10.38 -21.11
N GLN A 36 -2.42 -9.68 -20.73
CA GLN A 36 -1.25 -9.49 -21.59
C GLN A 36 -0.18 -10.55 -21.28
N ALA A 37 0.23 -11.31 -22.31
CA ALA A 37 1.35 -12.23 -22.17
C ALA A 37 2.65 -11.51 -21.81
N GLY A 38 3.50 -12.17 -21.01
CA GLY A 38 4.81 -11.66 -20.60
C GLY A 38 4.78 -10.76 -19.36
N LEU A 39 3.61 -10.33 -18.88
CA LEU A 39 3.49 -9.57 -17.64
C LEU A 39 3.07 -10.46 -16.47
N LYS A 40 3.82 -10.40 -15.36
CA LYS A 40 3.47 -11.05 -14.10
C LYS A 40 3.18 -10.00 -13.04
N GLN A 41 2.03 -10.07 -12.41
CA GLN A 41 1.69 -9.22 -11.27
C GLN A 41 2.05 -9.96 -9.98
N LEU A 42 2.79 -9.31 -9.06
CA LEU A 42 3.15 -9.94 -7.77
C LEU A 42 2.08 -9.73 -6.69
N ASN A 43 1.21 -8.75 -6.89
CA ASN A 43 0.14 -8.43 -5.97
C ASN A 43 -1.06 -7.82 -6.73
N HIS A 44 -2.14 -7.51 -6.02
CA HIS A 44 -3.35 -6.92 -6.59
C HIS A 44 -3.65 -5.57 -5.91
N PRO A 45 -4.03 -4.50 -6.65
CA PRO A 45 -4.21 -3.17 -6.08
C PRO A 45 -5.25 -3.11 -4.96
N THR A 46 -6.30 -3.94 -5.04
CA THR A 46 -7.41 -3.98 -4.07
C THR A 46 -7.39 -5.17 -3.11
N ALA A 47 -6.52 -6.16 -3.32
CA ALA A 47 -6.45 -7.36 -2.49
C ALA A 47 -5.16 -7.47 -1.67
N SER A 48 -4.30 -6.46 -1.76
CA SER A 48 -3.10 -6.35 -0.93
C SER A 48 -3.39 -5.52 0.30
N LEU A 49 -2.76 -5.86 1.42
CA LEU A 49 -2.77 -5.01 2.60
C LEU A 49 -2.14 -3.65 2.27
N GLN A 50 -2.80 -2.58 2.67
CA GLN A 50 -2.28 -1.24 2.61
C GLN A 50 -1.29 -1.00 3.76
N ARG A 51 -0.54 0.12 3.70
CA ARG A 51 0.59 0.41 4.59
C ARG A 51 0.27 0.16 6.07
N PHE A 52 -0.83 0.72 6.57
CA PHE A 52 -1.19 0.60 7.98
C PHE A 52 -1.46 -0.85 8.39
N ASP A 53 -2.34 -1.55 7.69
CA ASP A 53 -2.70 -2.94 8.02
C ASP A 53 -1.52 -3.89 7.84
N LEU A 54 -0.68 -3.67 6.82
CA LEU A 54 0.54 -4.44 6.61
C LEU A 54 1.51 -4.28 7.80
N LEU A 55 1.76 -3.03 8.24
CA LEU A 55 2.66 -2.76 9.36
C LEU A 55 2.14 -3.38 10.67
N ARG A 56 0.81 -3.39 10.86
CA ARG A 56 0.19 -4.04 12.01
C ARG A 56 0.43 -5.55 11.99
N VAL A 57 0.12 -6.22 10.87
CA VAL A 57 0.36 -7.67 10.72
C VAL A 57 1.84 -8.03 10.92
N LEU A 58 2.75 -7.24 10.36
CA LEU A 58 4.19 -7.47 10.53
C LEU A 58 4.66 -7.25 11.98
N GLY A 59 4.08 -6.30 12.70
CA GLY A 59 4.35 -6.12 14.13
C GLY A 59 3.79 -7.25 14.99
N ASP A 60 2.58 -7.72 14.67
CA ASP A 60 1.90 -8.81 15.39
C ASP A 60 2.64 -10.16 15.21
N ASP A 61 3.23 -10.39 14.03
CA ASP A 61 4.06 -11.58 13.72
C ASP A 61 5.53 -11.44 14.17
N GLY A 62 5.92 -10.29 14.72
CA GLY A 62 7.30 -10.02 15.14
C GLY A 62 8.30 -9.77 14.01
N GLY A 63 7.83 -9.67 12.76
CA GLY A 63 8.64 -9.29 11.60
C GLY A 63 9.15 -7.84 11.65
N ASN A 64 8.42 -6.95 12.35
CA ASN A 64 8.86 -5.59 12.67
C ASN A 64 9.11 -5.44 14.17
N LEU A 65 10.19 -4.74 14.54
CA LEU A 65 10.50 -4.40 15.94
C LEU A 65 9.73 -3.18 16.47
N PHE A 66 8.76 -2.69 15.71
CA PHE A 66 7.92 -1.55 16.04
C PHE A 66 6.47 -1.84 15.70
N ARG A 67 5.55 -1.10 16.33
CA ARG A 67 4.12 -1.16 16.07
C ARG A 67 3.63 0.16 15.48
N ALA A 68 2.67 0.07 14.56
CA ALA A 68 1.98 1.22 13.99
C ALA A 68 0.60 1.35 14.64
N PHE A 69 0.21 2.58 14.98
CA PHE A 69 -1.07 2.90 15.60
C PHE A 69 -1.73 4.05 14.84
N ARG A 70 -3.06 4.04 14.77
CA ARG A 70 -3.82 5.25 14.47
C ARG A 70 -3.89 6.13 15.71
N LEU A 71 -4.13 7.43 15.52
CA LEU A 71 -4.14 8.41 16.62
C LEU A 71 -5.20 8.08 17.69
N ASP A 72 -6.34 7.55 17.26
CA ASP A 72 -7.46 7.12 18.09
C ASP A 72 -7.24 5.77 18.78
N GLN A 73 -6.14 5.08 18.49
CA GLN A 73 -5.79 3.77 19.07
C GLN A 73 -4.68 3.87 20.14
N LEU A 74 -4.21 5.08 20.44
CA LEU A 74 -3.20 5.29 21.46
C LEU A 74 -3.82 5.15 22.85
N ASP A 75 -3.18 4.34 23.70
CA ASP A 75 -3.48 4.23 25.12
C ASP A 75 -2.38 4.89 25.98
N ASP A 76 -2.64 4.98 27.28
CA ASP A 76 -1.74 5.56 28.29
C ASP A 76 -0.51 4.69 28.59
N THR A 77 -0.44 3.48 28.05
CA THR A 77 0.68 2.55 28.24
C THR A 77 1.79 2.75 27.21
N MET A 78 1.49 3.43 26.09
CA MET A 78 2.46 3.72 25.05
C MET A 78 3.56 4.67 25.53
N ARG A 79 4.82 4.21 25.47
CA ARG A 79 6.01 5.03 25.72
C ARG A 79 6.75 5.30 24.42
N TYR A 80 7.11 6.57 24.20
CA TYR A 80 7.86 7.06 23.05
C TYR A 80 7.20 6.77 21.67
N PRO A 81 5.91 7.11 21.46
CA PRO A 81 5.28 6.94 20.16
C PRO A 81 5.96 7.81 19.10
N VAL A 82 6.36 7.20 17.98
CA VAL A 82 6.87 7.91 16.81
C VAL A 82 5.70 8.15 15.86
N PHE A 83 5.34 9.41 15.67
CA PHE A 83 4.27 9.80 14.77
C PHE A 83 4.82 10.01 13.36
N ILE A 84 4.25 9.28 12.39
CA ILE A 84 4.48 9.57 10.97
C ILE A 84 3.47 10.66 10.59
N ARG A 85 3.97 11.83 10.16
CA ARG A 85 3.15 12.90 9.56
C ARG A 85 2.43 12.33 8.34
N ASP A 86 1.24 12.84 8.03
CA ASP A 86 0.29 12.19 7.14
C ASP A 86 0.86 11.55 5.86
N ASP A 87 0.11 10.58 5.40
CA ASP A 87 0.26 9.86 4.14
C ASP A 87 0.03 10.73 2.90
N VAL A 88 -0.41 11.99 3.02
CA VAL A 88 -0.37 12.97 1.91
C VAL A 88 1.07 13.40 1.64
N GLY A 89 1.97 13.18 2.61
CA GLY A 89 3.36 13.56 2.52
C GLY A 89 3.49 15.04 2.84
N ALA A 90 4.66 15.40 3.37
CA ALA A 90 5.11 16.77 3.36
C ALA A 90 4.89 17.35 1.96
N LEU A 91 3.83 18.14 1.78
CA LEU A 91 3.79 19.17 0.77
C LEU A 91 4.99 20.04 1.11
N TYR A 92 6.10 19.79 0.44
CA TYR A 92 7.15 20.78 0.32
C TYR A 92 6.50 21.91 -0.47
N GLU A 93 6.03 22.93 0.24
CA GLU A 93 5.94 24.28 -0.29
C GLU A 93 7.36 24.80 -0.59
#